data_AF-A0A0P9PKA5-F1
#
_entry.id   AF-A0A0P9PKA5-F1
#
_cell.length_a   1.000
_cell.length_b   1.000
_cell.length_c   1.000
_cell.angle_alpha   90.00
_cell.angle_beta   90.00
_cell.angle_gamma   90.00
#
_symmetry.space_group_name_H-M   'P 1'
#
loop_
_entity.id
_entity.type
_entity.pdbx_description
1 polymer ?
#
loop_
_entity_poly.entity_id
_entity_poly.type
_entity_poly.pdbx_seq_one_letter_code
_entity_poly.pdbx_strand_id
1 'polypeptide(L)'
;MSPDQLRTLAAQLLSQVDKMGKKISRDQTLIEKLTQEIAQLKRLKFAKRSEQMNPEQASLLDDLIDTDIAAIEVELQALHTVPAATEKKQKPKRTALPAEFPRTLIHHEPDNTHCPCGCALKRIGEDVSEKLDYTPGVFTVERHVRGKWVCYDCETLIQAPVPAQVIDKGIPTTGLLAHVMIAKFADHLPLYRQESIFGRAGLAIPRSTLAQWIGVTGVQLQPLVDALREVVLGQQVIHADETPVHMLMPGTKKTHRSYVWAYATSQFSDLAAVVYDFSPSRAGEHARNFLQDWRGKLVCDDFGGYKASFELGVTEIGCMAHARRKFFDLHVANKSQLAEQALHSIGGLYEVERQAKDMSDEDRWRLRQEMAVPIAEKLHKWMLAQRALVPEGSATAKALDYSLKRWVALTHYLDDGAVPIDNNWCENQIRPWALGRKNWLFAGSLRSGKRAAAIMSLIQSARLNGHDPYAYLKDVLTRLPTQCASEISELLPHRWAPV
;
A
#
# COMPACT_ATOMS: atom_id res chain seq x y z
N MET A 1 -51.34 -9.25 -10.24
CA MET A 1 -50.88 -8.61 -8.98
C MET A 1 -52.07 -7.98 -8.31
N SER A 2 -52.19 -8.10 -6.99
CA SER A 2 -53.21 -7.35 -6.24
C SER A 2 -52.88 -5.85 -6.22
N PRO A 3 -53.86 -4.96 -5.95
CA PRO A 3 -53.61 -3.52 -5.79
C PRO A 3 -52.52 -3.19 -4.76
N ASP A 4 -52.42 -3.97 -3.67
CA ASP A 4 -51.37 -3.78 -2.67
C ASP A 4 -50.00 -4.22 -3.17
N GLN A 5 -49.91 -5.33 -3.91
CA GLN A 5 -48.65 -5.75 -4.55
C GLN A 5 -48.16 -4.70 -5.56
N LEU A 6 -49.07 -4.03 -6.29
CA LEU A 6 -48.72 -2.94 -7.21
C LEU A 6 -48.22 -1.69 -6.47
N ARG A 7 -48.83 -1.34 -5.34
CA ARG A 7 -48.35 -0.22 -4.50
C ARG A 7 -46.98 -0.50 -3.89
N THR A 8 -46.74 -1.72 -3.40
CA THR A 8 -45.42 -2.13 -2.90
C THR A 8 -44.36 -2.10 -3.99
N LEU A 9 -44.66 -2.62 -5.19
CA LEU A 9 -43.74 -2.58 -6.32
C LEU A 9 -43.45 -1.14 -6.76
N ALA A 10 -44.48 -0.28 -6.85
CA ALA A 10 -44.31 1.13 -7.19
C ALA A 10 -43.43 1.87 -6.15
N ALA A 11 -43.63 1.61 -4.85
CA ALA A 11 -42.79 2.16 -3.79
C ALA A 11 -41.34 1.68 -3.88
N GLN A 12 -41.12 0.39 -4.18
CA GLN A 12 -39.78 -0.18 -4.40
C GLN A 12 -39.09 0.45 -5.61
N LEU A 13 -39.80 0.59 -6.74
CA LEU A 13 -39.29 1.22 -7.96
C LEU A 13 -38.96 2.71 -7.73
N LEU A 14 -39.84 3.47 -7.05
CA LEU A 14 -39.57 4.87 -6.69
C LEU A 14 -38.34 4.99 -5.78
N SER A 15 -38.19 4.11 -4.80
CA SER A 15 -36.99 4.06 -3.94
C SER A 15 -35.73 3.72 -4.75
N GLN A 16 -35.83 2.80 -5.71
CA GLN A 16 -34.72 2.44 -6.60
C GLN A 16 -34.34 3.61 -7.52
N VAL A 17 -35.31 4.31 -8.10
CA VAL A 17 -35.09 5.50 -8.93
C VAL A 17 -34.45 6.63 -8.12
N ASP A 18 -34.89 6.88 -6.88
CA ASP A 18 -34.26 7.87 -5.98
C ASP A 18 -32.80 7.49 -5.64
N LYS A 19 -32.55 6.22 -5.30
CA LYS A 19 -31.18 5.73 -5.06
C LYS A 19 -30.30 5.87 -6.31
N MET A 20 -30.82 5.53 -7.48
CA MET A 20 -30.11 5.68 -8.75
C MET A 20 -29.88 7.16 -9.08
N GLY A 21 -30.85 8.04 -8.86
CA GLY A 21 -30.72 9.48 -9.07
C GLY A 21 -29.65 10.11 -8.18
N LYS A 22 -29.63 9.75 -6.89
CA LYS A 22 -28.57 10.17 -5.95
C LYS A 22 -27.19 9.66 -6.37
N LYS A 23 -27.11 8.40 -6.84
CA LYS A 23 -25.85 7.84 -7.37
C LYS A 23 -25.37 8.60 -8.61
N ILE A 24 -26.26 8.83 -9.58
CA ILE A 24 -25.92 9.58 -10.81
C ILE A 24 -25.43 10.98 -10.48
N SER A 25 -26.14 11.71 -9.61
CA SER A 25 -25.73 13.06 -9.20
C SER A 25 -24.35 13.05 -8.53
N ARG A 26 -24.09 12.11 -7.63
CA ARG A 26 -22.79 11.94 -6.97
C ARG A 26 -21.68 11.63 -7.98
N ASP A 27 -21.94 10.71 -8.91
CA ASP A 27 -20.96 10.28 -9.91
C ASP A 27 -20.67 11.43 -10.91
N GLN A 28 -21.68 12.24 -11.27
CA GLN A 28 -21.51 13.47 -12.07
C GLN A 28 -20.61 14.51 -11.36
N THR A 29 -20.87 14.82 -10.08
CA THR A 29 -20.03 15.74 -9.31
C THR A 29 -18.59 15.23 -9.20
N LEU A 30 -18.39 13.92 -9.07
CA LEU A 30 -17.06 13.32 -9.05
C LEU A 30 -16.36 13.43 -10.41
N ILE A 31 -17.07 13.19 -11.52
CA ILE A 31 -16.55 13.36 -12.87
C ILE A 31 -16.09 14.81 -13.10
N GLU A 32 -16.89 15.81 -12.71
CA GLU A 32 -16.54 17.22 -12.82
C GLU A 32 -15.26 17.54 -12.04
N LYS A 33 -15.19 17.09 -10.78
CA LYS A 33 -14.01 17.28 -9.91
C LYS A 33 -12.74 16.67 -10.52
N LEU A 34 -12.80 15.41 -10.94
CA LEU A 34 -11.64 14.70 -11.51
C LEU A 34 -11.21 15.30 -12.85
N THR A 35 -12.16 15.73 -13.68
CA THR A 35 -11.88 16.43 -14.94
C THR A 35 -11.16 17.76 -14.69
N GLN A 36 -11.62 18.53 -13.70
CA GLN A 36 -10.97 19.76 -13.28
C GLN A 36 -9.55 19.51 -12.75
N GLU A 37 -9.35 18.45 -11.96
CA GLU A 37 -8.05 18.05 -11.42
C GLU A 37 -7.05 17.71 -12.55
N ILE A 38 -7.46 16.92 -13.56
CA ILE A 38 -6.63 16.66 -14.75
C ILE A 38 -6.26 17.97 -15.46
N ALA A 39 -7.23 18.87 -15.65
CA ALA A 39 -6.98 20.15 -16.31
C ALA A 39 -5.95 21.00 -15.55
N GLN A 40 -6.02 21.01 -14.21
CA GLN A 40 -5.05 21.68 -13.36
C GLN A 40 -3.66 21.03 -13.46
N LEU A 41 -3.57 19.70 -13.39
CA LEU A 41 -2.31 18.97 -13.52
C LEU A 41 -1.64 19.20 -14.89
N LYS A 42 -2.42 19.17 -15.98
CA LYS A 42 -1.92 19.48 -17.33
C LYS A 42 -1.41 20.92 -17.41
N ARG A 43 -2.11 21.89 -16.82
CA ARG A 43 -1.62 23.28 -16.74
C ARG A 43 -0.31 23.37 -15.97
N LEU A 44 -0.18 22.69 -14.82
CA LEU A 44 1.06 22.66 -14.03
C LEU A 44 2.23 21.99 -14.77
N LYS A 45 1.94 20.99 -15.60
CA LYS A 45 2.93 20.31 -16.43
C LYS A 45 3.51 21.22 -17.51
N PHE A 46 2.62 21.91 -18.26
CA PHE A 46 3.00 22.68 -19.45
C PHE A 46 3.21 24.18 -19.22
N ALA A 47 2.93 24.70 -18.02
CA ALA A 47 3.24 26.08 -17.67
C ALA A 47 4.75 26.32 -17.70
N LYS A 48 5.17 27.53 -18.12
CA LYS A 48 6.58 27.96 -18.07
C LYS A 48 7.07 27.87 -16.62
N ARG A 49 7.94 26.89 -16.34
CA ARG A 49 8.62 26.75 -15.05
C ARG A 49 9.77 27.76 -15.00
N SER A 50 9.89 28.48 -13.89
CA SER A 50 10.99 29.43 -13.75
C SER A 50 12.32 28.71 -13.60
N GLU A 51 13.41 29.40 -13.91
CA GLU A 51 14.82 28.97 -13.84
C GLU A 51 15.33 28.54 -12.44
N GLN A 52 14.45 28.45 -11.43
CA GLN A 52 14.80 28.19 -10.02
C GLN A 52 14.62 26.72 -9.58
N MET A 53 13.90 25.89 -10.35
CA MET A 53 13.92 24.44 -10.13
C MET A 53 15.05 23.86 -10.96
N ASN A 54 15.92 23.06 -10.35
CA ASN A 54 16.93 22.37 -11.14
C ASN A 54 16.23 21.38 -12.12
N PRO A 55 16.85 21.06 -13.26
CA PRO A 55 16.23 20.21 -14.27
C PRO A 55 15.80 18.84 -13.75
N GLU A 56 16.53 18.28 -12.80
CA GLU A 56 16.25 16.96 -12.20
C GLU A 56 14.97 16.96 -11.35
N GLN A 57 14.77 17.98 -10.52
CA GLN A 57 13.56 18.14 -9.70
C GLN A 57 12.33 18.39 -10.57
N ALA A 58 12.47 19.22 -11.61
CA ALA A 58 11.40 19.47 -12.57
C ALA A 58 10.99 18.17 -13.27
N SER A 59 11.99 17.37 -13.66
CA SER A 59 11.74 16.11 -14.31
C SER A 59 11.08 15.06 -13.41
N LEU A 60 11.49 14.96 -12.15
CA LEU A 60 10.83 14.06 -11.19
C LEU A 60 9.38 14.47 -10.94
N LEU A 61 9.10 15.78 -10.96
CA LEU A 61 7.73 16.28 -10.82
C LEU A 61 6.86 15.91 -12.03
N ASP A 62 7.40 15.97 -13.25
CA ASP A 62 6.66 15.56 -14.45
C ASP A 62 6.24 14.10 -14.40
N ASP A 63 7.14 13.22 -13.96
CA ASP A 63 6.85 11.80 -13.78
C ASP A 63 5.68 11.59 -12.80
N LEU A 64 5.64 12.35 -11.71
CA LEU A 64 4.59 12.24 -10.69
C LEU A 64 3.25 12.78 -11.20
N ILE A 65 3.27 13.91 -11.92
CA ILE A 65 2.08 14.48 -12.56
C ILE A 65 1.51 13.49 -13.60
N ASP A 66 2.35 12.87 -14.42
CA ASP A 66 1.91 11.88 -15.41
C ASP A 66 1.29 10.64 -14.76
N THR A 67 1.87 10.20 -13.64
CA THR A 67 1.31 9.12 -12.83
C THR A 67 -0.08 9.49 -12.30
N ASP A 68 -0.24 10.71 -11.78
CA ASP A 68 -1.51 11.18 -11.22
C ASP A 68 -2.59 11.35 -12.30
N ILE A 69 -2.23 11.93 -13.45
CA ILE A 69 -3.15 12.05 -14.60
C ILE A 69 -3.63 10.67 -15.04
N ALA A 70 -2.72 9.71 -15.22
CA ALA A 70 -3.08 8.36 -15.66
C ALA A 70 -4.03 7.67 -14.67
N ALA A 71 -3.82 7.85 -13.37
CA ALA A 71 -4.71 7.32 -12.34
C ALA A 71 -6.11 7.95 -12.38
N ILE A 72 -6.18 9.28 -12.50
CA ILE A 72 -7.47 9.99 -12.58
C ILE A 72 -8.22 9.61 -13.86
N GLU A 73 -7.52 9.41 -14.98
CA GLU A 73 -8.13 8.96 -16.24
C GLU A 73 -8.77 7.57 -16.11
N VAL A 74 -8.17 6.65 -15.35
CA VAL A 74 -8.77 5.33 -15.04
C VAL A 74 -10.02 5.46 -14.16
N GLU A 75 -9.95 6.27 -13.10
CA GLU A 75 -11.10 6.53 -12.22
C GLU A 75 -12.26 7.16 -13.00
N LEU A 76 -11.98 8.12 -13.89
CA LEU A 76 -12.98 8.70 -14.78
C LEU A 76 -13.60 7.68 -15.74
N GLN A 77 -12.79 6.77 -16.31
CA GLN A 77 -13.31 5.70 -17.18
C GLN A 77 -14.26 4.77 -16.42
N ALA A 78 -13.96 4.44 -15.16
CA ALA A 78 -14.83 3.60 -14.33
C ALA A 78 -16.17 4.28 -13.98
N LEU A 79 -16.21 5.62 -13.89
CA LEU A 79 -17.42 6.39 -13.59
C LEU A 79 -18.31 6.62 -14.81
N HIS A 80 -17.75 6.62 -16.02
CA HIS A 80 -18.53 6.76 -17.25
C HIS A 80 -19.18 5.42 -17.65
N THR A 81 -20.45 5.22 -17.29
CA THR A 81 -21.23 4.01 -17.63
C THR A 81 -21.69 3.93 -19.08
N VAL A 82 -21.51 4.99 -19.87
CA VAL A 82 -21.75 5.00 -21.32
C VAL A 82 -20.40 5.26 -21.98
N PRO A 83 -19.98 4.44 -22.96
CA PRO A 83 -18.84 4.81 -23.79
C PRO A 83 -19.23 6.10 -24.51
N ALA A 84 -18.72 7.24 -24.02
CA ALA A 84 -18.81 8.48 -24.77
C ALA A 84 -18.27 8.20 -26.16
N ALA A 85 -19.02 8.59 -27.20
CA ALA A 85 -18.58 8.49 -28.58
C ALA A 85 -17.17 9.07 -28.62
N THR A 86 -16.19 8.19 -28.81
CA THR A 86 -14.79 8.60 -28.81
C THR A 86 -14.63 9.44 -30.05
N GLU A 87 -14.54 10.77 -29.88
CA GLU A 87 -13.99 11.62 -30.92
C GLU A 87 -12.75 10.91 -31.45
N LYS A 88 -12.64 10.81 -32.78
CA LYS A 88 -11.51 10.18 -33.48
C LYS A 88 -10.25 11.02 -33.20
N LYS A 89 -9.72 10.96 -31.98
CA LYS A 89 -8.37 11.39 -31.67
C LYS A 89 -7.47 10.59 -32.61
N GLN A 90 -6.64 11.28 -33.39
CA GLN A 90 -5.61 10.64 -34.20
C GLN A 90 -4.82 9.71 -33.28
N LYS A 91 -5.08 8.40 -33.39
CA LYS A 91 -4.38 7.41 -32.59
C LYS A 91 -2.91 7.48 -33.05
N PRO A 92 -1.95 7.84 -32.19
CA PRO A 92 -0.55 7.76 -32.57
C PRO A 92 -0.29 6.33 -33.04
N LYS A 93 0.33 6.19 -34.23
CA LYS A 93 0.76 4.88 -34.72
C LYS A 93 1.67 4.28 -33.66
N ARG A 94 1.29 3.13 -33.11
CA ARG A 94 2.14 2.38 -32.18
C ARG A 94 3.41 2.00 -32.94
N THR A 95 4.56 2.44 -32.44
CA THR A 95 5.85 1.98 -32.93
C THR A 95 5.94 0.48 -32.70
N ALA A 96 6.35 -0.27 -33.73
CA ALA A 96 6.58 -1.70 -33.59
C ALA A 96 7.70 -1.96 -32.58
N LEU A 97 7.61 -3.07 -31.84
CA LEU A 97 8.69 -3.48 -30.95
C LEU A 97 9.93 -3.89 -31.78
N PRO A 98 11.15 -3.68 -31.27
CA PRO A 98 12.37 -4.04 -31.97
C PRO A 98 12.36 -5.49 -32.48
N ALA A 99 12.78 -5.71 -33.72
CA ALA A 99 12.72 -7.01 -34.40
C ALA A 99 13.76 -8.01 -33.84
N GLU A 100 14.82 -7.49 -33.25
CA GLU A 100 15.91 -8.22 -32.62
C GLU A 100 15.53 -8.85 -31.28
N PHE A 101 14.44 -8.40 -30.64
CA PHE A 101 14.03 -8.98 -29.35
C PHE A 101 13.50 -10.41 -29.52
N PRO A 102 13.93 -11.36 -28.68
CA PRO A 102 13.42 -12.73 -28.69
C PRO A 102 11.91 -12.75 -28.55
N ARG A 103 11.24 -13.48 -29.46
CA ARG A 103 9.78 -13.59 -29.50
C ARG A 103 9.35 -14.98 -29.08
N THR A 104 8.48 -15.06 -28.07
CA THR A 104 7.80 -16.29 -27.68
C THR A 104 6.40 -16.28 -28.28
N LEU A 105 6.08 -17.29 -29.09
CA LEU A 105 4.75 -17.43 -29.69
C LEU A 105 3.78 -18.05 -28.67
N ILE A 106 2.66 -17.37 -28.43
CA ILE A 106 1.59 -17.85 -27.56
C ILE A 106 0.33 -17.98 -28.40
N HIS A 107 -0.07 -19.23 -28.67
CA HIS A 107 -1.25 -19.53 -29.46
C HIS A 107 -2.49 -19.59 -28.57
N HIS A 108 -3.54 -18.85 -28.97
CA HIS A 108 -4.87 -18.91 -28.36
C HIS A 108 -5.81 -19.50 -29.41
N GLU A 109 -5.95 -20.82 -29.38
CA GLU A 109 -6.84 -21.57 -30.26
C GLU A 109 -8.07 -22.03 -29.47
N PRO A 110 -9.20 -22.32 -30.14
CA PRO A 110 -10.37 -22.89 -29.47
C PRO A 110 -10.07 -24.27 -28.87
N ASP A 111 -10.66 -24.57 -27.71
CA ASP A 111 -10.50 -25.86 -27.04
C ASP A 111 -11.02 -27.06 -27.86
N ASN A 112 -11.97 -26.79 -28.77
CA ASN A 112 -12.52 -27.78 -29.69
C ASN A 112 -12.49 -27.25 -31.13
N THR A 113 -12.04 -28.10 -32.05
CA THR A 113 -12.06 -27.86 -33.50
C THR A 113 -13.39 -28.20 -34.14
N HIS A 114 -14.42 -28.53 -33.36
CA HIS A 114 -15.79 -28.75 -33.80
C HIS A 114 -16.73 -27.66 -33.29
N CYS A 115 -17.60 -27.20 -34.18
CA CYS A 115 -18.68 -26.27 -33.87
C CYS A 115 -19.75 -26.95 -33.00
N PRO A 116 -20.51 -26.21 -32.16
CA PRO A 116 -21.70 -26.76 -31.50
C PRO A 116 -22.73 -27.41 -32.44
N CYS A 117 -22.72 -27.09 -33.74
CA CYS A 117 -23.55 -27.75 -34.75
C CYS A 117 -22.99 -29.11 -35.25
N GLY A 118 -21.82 -29.54 -34.78
CA GLY A 118 -21.17 -30.81 -35.14
C GLY A 118 -20.15 -30.74 -36.29
N CYS A 119 -20.06 -29.62 -37.01
CA CYS A 119 -19.15 -29.47 -38.15
C CYS A 119 -17.71 -29.13 -37.71
N ALA A 120 -16.73 -29.55 -38.52
CA ALA A 120 -15.33 -29.18 -38.32
C ALA A 120 -15.08 -27.70 -38.66
N LEU A 121 -14.43 -26.99 -37.74
CA LEU A 121 -14.06 -25.59 -37.91
C LEU A 121 -12.87 -25.46 -38.86
N LYS A 122 -12.87 -24.39 -39.67
CA LYS A 122 -11.73 -24.04 -40.54
C LYS A 122 -11.10 -22.73 -40.08
N ARG A 123 -9.77 -22.72 -39.95
CA ARG A 123 -9.00 -21.51 -39.65
C ARG A 123 -8.93 -20.62 -40.90
N ILE A 124 -9.45 -19.41 -40.80
CA ILE A 124 -9.53 -18.43 -41.90
C ILE A 124 -8.56 -17.26 -41.74
N GLY A 125 -7.92 -17.12 -40.58
CA GLY A 125 -6.98 -16.05 -40.31
C GLY A 125 -6.54 -16.01 -38.85
N GLU A 126 -5.88 -14.94 -38.46
CA GLU A 126 -5.44 -14.71 -37.09
C GLU A 126 -5.39 -13.22 -36.76
N ASP A 127 -5.51 -12.90 -35.47
CA ASP A 127 -5.12 -11.60 -34.94
C ASP A 127 -3.85 -11.76 -34.10
N VAL A 128 -2.87 -10.88 -34.32
CA VAL A 128 -1.59 -10.89 -33.62
C VAL A 128 -1.47 -9.65 -32.74
N SER A 129 -1.07 -9.83 -31.49
CA SER A 129 -0.67 -8.75 -30.60
C SER A 129 0.64 -9.08 -29.90
N GLU A 130 1.54 -8.10 -29.85
CA GLU A 130 2.81 -8.23 -29.14
C GLU A 130 2.75 -7.55 -27.76
N LYS A 131 3.41 -8.17 -26.78
CA LYS A 131 3.62 -7.65 -25.43
C LYS A 131 5.09 -7.63 -25.11
N LEU A 132 5.55 -6.60 -24.42
CA LEU A 132 6.94 -6.46 -24.00
C LEU A 132 7.09 -6.97 -22.56
N ASP A 133 7.99 -7.94 -22.36
CA ASP A 133 8.41 -8.40 -21.05
C ASP A 133 9.87 -8.04 -20.78
N TYR A 134 10.24 -8.04 -19.50
CA TYR A 134 11.61 -7.74 -19.09
C TYR A 134 12.04 -8.69 -17.98
N THR A 135 13.06 -9.49 -18.31
CA THR A 135 13.93 -10.13 -17.33
C THR A 135 15.14 -9.22 -17.16
N PRO A 136 15.67 -8.97 -15.94
CA PRO A 136 16.79 -8.04 -15.74
C PRO A 136 17.91 -8.18 -16.78
N GLY A 137 18.09 -7.14 -17.60
CA GLY A 137 19.09 -7.07 -18.68
C GLY A 137 18.63 -7.52 -20.06
N VAL A 138 17.46 -8.16 -20.21
CA VAL A 138 16.98 -8.74 -21.47
C VAL A 138 15.49 -8.44 -21.68
N PHE A 139 15.18 -7.73 -22.77
CA PHE A 139 13.81 -7.61 -23.24
C PHE A 139 13.40 -8.84 -24.05
N THR A 140 12.17 -9.30 -23.84
CA THR A 140 11.55 -10.34 -24.66
C THR A 140 10.15 -9.88 -25.08
N VAL A 141 9.61 -10.51 -26.11
CA VAL A 141 8.31 -10.18 -26.67
C VAL A 141 7.41 -11.40 -26.66
N GLU A 142 6.28 -11.33 -25.96
CA GLU A 142 5.23 -12.33 -26.07
C GLU A 142 4.35 -11.97 -27.27
N ARG A 143 4.37 -12.82 -28.30
CA ARG A 143 3.56 -12.66 -29.50
C ARG A 143 2.34 -13.55 -29.40
N HIS A 144 1.21 -12.96 -28.99
CA HIS A 144 -0.07 -13.64 -28.87
C HIS A 144 -0.73 -13.75 -30.24
N VAL A 145 -0.95 -14.98 -30.69
CA VAL A 145 -1.60 -15.31 -31.97
C VAL A 145 -2.97 -15.92 -31.68
N ARG A 146 -4.04 -15.27 -32.12
CA ARG A 146 -5.42 -15.71 -31.86
C ARG A 146 -6.09 -16.12 -33.17
N GLY A 147 -6.25 -17.41 -33.38
CA GLY A 147 -6.83 -17.97 -34.62
C GLY A 147 -8.30 -17.59 -34.78
N LYS A 148 -8.69 -17.23 -36.00
CA LYS A 148 -10.09 -17.01 -36.42
C LYS A 148 -10.60 -18.28 -37.07
N TRP A 149 -11.59 -18.90 -36.45
CA TRP A 149 -12.17 -20.17 -36.89
C TRP A 149 -13.61 -19.97 -37.30
N VAL A 150 -14.00 -20.52 -38.45
CA VAL A 150 -15.38 -20.40 -38.95
C VAL A 150 -15.97 -21.78 -39.19
N CYS A 151 -17.23 -21.92 -38.80
CA CYS A 151 -18.10 -22.97 -39.31
C CYS A 151 -18.82 -22.44 -40.56
N TYR A 152 -18.61 -23.08 -41.71
CA TYR A 152 -19.25 -22.64 -42.95
C TYR A 152 -20.76 -22.96 -42.99
N ASP A 153 -21.20 -24.01 -42.30
CA ASP A 153 -22.61 -24.44 -42.36
C ASP A 153 -23.56 -23.56 -41.53
N CYS A 154 -23.11 -23.05 -40.38
CA CYS A 154 -23.89 -22.17 -39.51
C CYS A 154 -23.30 -20.76 -39.37
N GLU A 155 -22.35 -20.41 -40.25
CA GLU A 155 -21.70 -19.10 -40.36
C GLU A 155 -21.14 -18.53 -39.04
N THR A 156 -20.80 -19.41 -38.10
CA THR A 156 -20.36 -19.01 -36.76
C THR A 156 -18.85 -18.79 -36.73
N LEU A 157 -18.43 -17.59 -36.31
CA LEU A 157 -17.03 -17.25 -36.06
C LEU A 157 -16.68 -17.51 -34.59
N ILE A 158 -15.68 -18.35 -34.36
CA ILE A 158 -15.11 -18.68 -33.06
C ILE A 158 -13.67 -18.15 -33.01
N GLN A 159 -13.36 -17.38 -31.96
CA GLN A 159 -12.02 -16.88 -31.69
C GLN A 159 -11.84 -16.77 -30.18
N ALA A 160 -10.66 -17.12 -29.68
CA ALA A 160 -10.34 -16.93 -28.28
C ALA A 160 -10.42 -15.44 -27.87
N PRO A 161 -11.08 -15.11 -26.73
CA PRO A 161 -11.18 -13.74 -26.27
C PRO A 161 -9.79 -13.15 -26.00
N VAL A 162 -9.68 -11.81 -26.02
CA VAL A 162 -8.44 -11.16 -25.56
C VAL A 162 -8.32 -11.45 -24.06
N PRO A 163 -7.20 -12.01 -23.57
CA PRO A 163 -7.00 -12.16 -22.13
C PRO A 163 -7.12 -10.80 -21.44
N ALA A 164 -7.86 -10.74 -20.33
CA ALA A 164 -8.03 -9.52 -19.57
C ALA A 164 -6.68 -9.03 -19.02
N GLN A 165 -6.51 -7.72 -18.96
CA GLN A 165 -5.22 -7.09 -18.65
C GLN A 165 -5.43 -5.89 -17.73
N VAL A 166 -4.47 -5.66 -16.83
CA VAL A 166 -4.46 -4.51 -15.91
C VAL A 166 -4.50 -3.18 -16.66
N ILE A 167 -3.79 -3.11 -17.79
CA ILE A 167 -3.79 -1.95 -18.68
C ILE A 167 -4.40 -2.41 -20.01
N ASP A 168 -5.64 -1.99 -20.29
CA ASP A 168 -6.32 -2.35 -21.54
C ASP A 168 -5.48 -1.93 -22.75
N LYS A 169 -5.25 -2.88 -23.66
CA LYS A 169 -4.40 -2.73 -24.86
C LYS A 169 -2.99 -2.22 -24.55
N GLY A 170 -2.50 -2.36 -23.32
CA GLY A 170 -1.16 -1.98 -22.91
C GLY A 170 -0.09 -2.79 -23.66
N ILE A 171 1.10 -2.25 -23.79
CA ILE A 171 2.26 -3.00 -24.31
C ILE A 171 2.89 -3.91 -23.24
N PRO A 172 2.96 -3.57 -21.93
CA PRO A 172 3.74 -4.37 -21.00
C PRO A 172 3.01 -5.67 -20.62
N THR A 173 3.78 -6.71 -20.36
CA THR A 173 3.35 -7.88 -19.58
C THR A 173 3.21 -7.52 -18.11
N THR A 174 2.60 -8.41 -17.32
CA THR A 174 2.55 -8.27 -15.86
C THR A 174 3.94 -8.39 -15.22
N GLY A 175 4.85 -9.14 -15.85
CA GLY A 175 6.27 -9.23 -15.44
C GLY A 175 6.99 -7.88 -15.53
N LEU A 176 6.86 -7.18 -16.65
CA LEU A 176 7.43 -5.83 -16.80
C LEU A 176 6.79 -4.82 -15.84
N LEU A 177 5.47 -4.85 -15.66
CA LEU A 177 4.78 -4.00 -14.68
C LEU A 177 5.30 -4.24 -13.25
N ALA A 178 5.39 -5.51 -12.84
CA ALA A 178 5.91 -5.88 -11.54
C ALA A 178 7.37 -5.40 -11.36
N HIS A 179 8.21 -5.56 -12.38
CA HIS A 179 9.60 -5.09 -12.33
C HIS A 179 9.67 -3.57 -12.09
N VAL A 180 8.92 -2.77 -12.86
CA VAL A 180 8.91 -1.31 -12.72
C VAL A 180 8.48 -0.89 -11.31
N MET A 181 7.49 -1.58 -10.73
CA MET A 181 7.01 -1.33 -9.37
C MET A 181 8.04 -1.69 -8.31
N ILE A 182 8.62 -2.90 -8.37
CA ILE A 182 9.62 -3.36 -7.41
C ILE A 182 10.85 -2.45 -7.46
N ALA A 183 11.36 -2.17 -8.66
CA ALA A 183 12.50 -1.26 -8.84
C ALA A 183 12.20 0.12 -8.24
N LYS A 184 11.00 0.68 -8.49
CA LYS A 184 10.65 2.02 -7.99
C LYS A 184 10.48 2.07 -6.48
N PHE A 185 9.73 1.14 -5.91
CA PHE A 185 9.23 1.23 -4.54
C PHE A 185 10.09 0.43 -3.56
N ALA A 186 10.44 -0.80 -3.92
CA ALA A 186 11.25 -1.69 -3.09
C ALA A 186 12.74 -1.35 -3.17
N ASP A 187 13.26 -1.01 -4.37
CA ASP A 187 14.69 -0.73 -4.59
C ASP A 187 14.99 0.77 -4.67
N HIS A 188 13.95 1.60 -4.54
CA HIS A 188 14.05 3.06 -4.55
C HIS A 188 14.72 3.64 -5.81
N LEU A 189 14.46 3.04 -6.97
CA LEU A 189 15.02 3.43 -8.27
C LEU A 189 14.07 4.37 -9.04
N PRO A 190 14.39 5.68 -9.17
CA PRO A 190 13.60 6.64 -9.91
C PRO A 190 13.42 6.26 -11.39
N LEU A 191 12.32 6.73 -11.99
CA LEU A 191 11.94 6.34 -13.35
C LEU A 191 12.95 6.75 -14.42
N TYR A 192 13.63 7.88 -14.27
CA TYR A 192 14.69 8.26 -15.21
C TYR A 192 15.88 7.29 -15.19
N ARG A 193 16.19 6.69 -14.02
CA ARG A 193 17.23 5.66 -13.95
C ARG A 193 16.75 4.37 -14.60
N GLN A 194 15.47 4.01 -14.40
CA GLN A 194 14.86 2.85 -15.07
C GLN A 194 14.86 3.01 -16.60
N GLU A 195 14.47 4.18 -17.12
CA GLU A 195 14.54 4.50 -18.56
C GLU A 195 15.96 4.29 -19.11
N SER A 196 16.99 4.79 -18.42
CA SER A 196 18.39 4.58 -18.80
C SER A 196 18.81 3.11 -18.75
N ILE A 197 18.38 2.37 -17.72
CA ILE A 197 18.64 0.91 -17.60
C ILE A 197 18.01 0.17 -18.78
N PHE A 198 16.75 0.44 -19.08
CA PHE A 198 16.05 -0.15 -20.22
C PHE A 198 16.70 0.24 -21.57
N GLY A 199 17.17 1.49 -21.70
CA GLY A 199 17.94 1.91 -22.86
C GLY A 199 19.19 1.06 -23.11
N ARG A 200 19.91 0.67 -22.04
CA ARG A 200 21.06 -0.25 -22.14
C ARG A 200 20.66 -1.68 -22.50
N ALA A 201 19.43 -2.09 -22.21
CA ALA A 201 18.87 -3.38 -22.61
C ALA A 201 18.28 -3.35 -24.05
N GLY A 202 18.40 -2.23 -24.78
CA GLY A 202 18.02 -2.11 -26.18
C GLY A 202 16.71 -1.36 -26.45
N LEU A 203 15.97 -0.92 -25.41
CA LEU A 203 14.77 -0.11 -25.59
C LEU A 203 14.59 0.87 -24.43
N ALA A 204 14.81 2.16 -24.68
CA ALA A 204 14.49 3.20 -23.70
C ALA A 204 12.97 3.40 -23.63
N ILE A 205 12.35 2.94 -22.55
CA ILE A 205 10.91 3.15 -22.31
C ILE A 205 10.74 4.57 -21.75
N PRO A 206 9.97 5.45 -22.42
CA PRO A 206 9.81 6.83 -21.99
C PRO A 206 9.28 6.94 -20.56
N ARG A 207 9.84 7.84 -19.75
CA ARG A 207 9.39 8.05 -18.36
C ARG A 207 7.89 8.31 -18.21
N SER A 208 7.30 9.06 -19.13
CA SER A 208 5.85 9.31 -19.15
C SER A 208 5.04 8.01 -19.31
N THR A 209 5.58 7.03 -20.07
CA THR A 209 4.98 5.70 -20.22
C THR A 209 5.12 4.89 -18.94
N LEU A 210 6.29 4.89 -18.30
CA LEU A 210 6.51 4.24 -17.01
C LEU A 210 5.60 4.83 -15.91
N ALA A 211 5.49 6.16 -15.86
CA ALA A 211 4.61 6.89 -14.97
C ALA A 211 3.14 6.53 -15.19
N GLN A 212 2.70 6.47 -16.46
CA GLN A 212 1.35 6.03 -16.81
C GLN A 212 1.07 4.61 -16.30
N TRP A 213 2.00 3.67 -16.51
CA TRP A 213 1.86 2.30 -16.04
C TRP A 213 1.72 2.23 -14.51
N ILE A 214 2.49 3.04 -13.78
CA ILE A 214 2.39 3.11 -12.33
C ILE A 214 1.05 3.69 -11.88
N GLY A 215 0.58 4.72 -12.57
CA GLY A 215 -0.70 5.37 -12.28
C GLY A 215 -1.86 4.40 -12.41
N VAL A 216 -1.95 3.71 -13.56
CA VAL A 216 -3.01 2.73 -13.83
C VAL A 216 -2.94 1.57 -12.84
N THR A 217 -1.76 0.96 -12.70
CA THR A 217 -1.60 -0.23 -11.84
C THR A 217 -1.89 0.09 -10.37
N GLY A 218 -1.50 1.27 -9.88
CA GLY A 218 -1.79 1.68 -8.52
C GLY A 218 -3.29 1.83 -8.23
N VAL A 219 -4.10 2.27 -9.21
CA VAL A 219 -5.56 2.30 -9.07
C VAL A 219 -6.12 0.88 -9.01
N GLN A 220 -5.65 -0.01 -9.89
CA GLN A 220 -6.13 -1.38 -9.95
C GLN A 220 -5.82 -2.15 -8.65
N LEU A 221 -4.69 -1.89 -8.00
CA LEU A 221 -4.32 -2.53 -6.74
C LEU A 221 -5.09 -2.03 -5.51
N GLN A 222 -5.81 -0.91 -5.60
CA GLN A 222 -6.46 -0.29 -4.44
C GLN A 222 -7.47 -1.21 -3.72
N PRO A 223 -8.37 -1.94 -4.41
CA PRO A 223 -9.30 -2.85 -3.75
C PRO A 223 -8.61 -3.95 -2.92
N LEU A 224 -7.43 -4.40 -3.35
CA LEU A 224 -6.64 -5.39 -2.62
C LEU A 224 -6.01 -4.78 -1.34
N VAL A 225 -5.59 -3.52 -1.42
CA VAL A 225 -5.08 -2.78 -0.25
C VAL A 225 -6.19 -2.47 0.74
N ASP A 226 -7.37 -2.11 0.25
CA ASP A 226 -8.55 -1.90 1.10
C ASP A 226 -8.93 -3.20 1.83
N ALA A 227 -8.94 -4.34 1.12
CA ALA A 227 -9.13 -5.65 1.74
C ALA A 227 -8.05 -5.99 2.77
N LEU A 228 -6.78 -5.65 2.50
CA LEU A 228 -5.68 -5.84 3.46
C LEU A 228 -5.88 -4.99 4.72
N ARG A 229 -6.33 -3.73 4.56
CA ARG A 229 -6.67 -2.85 5.69
C ARG A 229 -7.75 -3.46 6.57
N GLU A 230 -8.84 -3.96 5.99
CA GLU A 230 -9.91 -4.59 6.78
C GLU A 230 -9.39 -5.78 7.59
N VAL A 231 -8.51 -6.59 7.00
CA VAL A 231 -7.92 -7.73 7.68
C VAL A 231 -6.98 -7.32 8.83
N VAL A 232 -6.20 -6.24 8.65
CA VAL A 232 -5.39 -5.66 9.74
C VAL A 232 -6.28 -5.12 10.86
N LEU A 233 -7.35 -4.40 10.52
CA LEU A 233 -8.34 -3.89 11.50
C LEU A 233 -9.16 -5.01 12.15
N GLY A 234 -9.17 -6.23 11.59
CA GLY A 234 -9.73 -7.41 12.23
C GLY A 234 -8.90 -7.94 13.41
N GLN A 235 -7.65 -7.48 13.58
CA GLN A 235 -6.76 -7.93 14.66
C GLN A 235 -7.05 -7.20 15.98
N GLN A 236 -6.84 -7.91 17.09
CA GLN A 236 -7.00 -7.35 18.44
C GLN A 236 -5.82 -6.47 18.86
N VAL A 237 -4.63 -6.72 18.32
CA VAL A 237 -3.40 -5.97 18.63
C VAL A 237 -2.81 -5.45 17.33
N ILE A 238 -2.69 -4.13 17.23
CA ILE A 238 -2.13 -3.44 16.07
C ILE A 238 -1.03 -2.52 16.57
N HIS A 239 0.09 -2.49 15.85
CA HIS A 239 1.10 -1.47 16.04
C HIS A 239 0.82 -0.25 15.17
N ALA A 240 1.13 0.94 15.67
CA ALA A 240 1.15 2.16 14.89
C ALA A 240 2.43 2.95 15.12
N ASP A 241 2.99 3.47 14.04
CA ASP A 241 4.07 4.44 14.06
C ASP A 241 4.00 5.32 12.80
N GLU A 242 4.68 6.45 12.81
CA GLU A 242 4.66 7.38 11.70
C GLU A 242 6.03 7.98 11.39
N THR A 243 6.25 8.22 10.10
CA THR A 243 7.52 8.76 9.63
C THR A 243 7.29 9.98 8.73
N PRO A 244 8.06 11.06 8.90
CA PRO A 244 7.92 12.23 8.06
C PRO A 244 8.41 11.94 6.64
N VAL A 245 7.69 12.47 5.67
CA VAL A 245 8.03 12.48 4.24
C VAL A 245 7.79 13.86 3.67
N HIS A 246 8.47 14.22 2.58
CA HIS A 246 8.23 15.51 1.92
C HIS A 246 7.17 15.34 0.83
N MET A 247 6.22 16.26 0.76
CA MET A 247 5.27 16.37 -0.34
C MET A 247 5.39 17.75 -0.99
N LEU A 248 5.38 17.79 -2.31
CA LEU A 248 5.39 19.06 -3.02
C LEU A 248 4.10 19.84 -2.74
N MET A 249 4.22 21.15 -2.53
CA MET A 249 3.10 22.07 -2.54
C MET A 249 2.90 22.60 -3.98
N PRO A 250 1.79 22.24 -4.66
CA PRO A 250 1.56 22.68 -6.03
C PRO A 250 1.63 24.20 -6.16
N GLY A 251 2.34 24.68 -7.18
CA GLY A 251 2.43 26.11 -7.52
C GLY A 251 3.40 26.94 -6.67
N THR A 252 3.87 26.46 -5.51
CA THR A 252 4.74 27.27 -4.60
C THR A 252 6.22 26.90 -4.66
N LYS A 253 6.60 25.86 -5.43
CA LYS A 253 7.98 25.33 -5.54
C LYS A 253 8.60 24.91 -4.20
N LYS A 254 7.79 24.76 -3.15
CA LYS A 254 8.21 24.31 -1.82
C LYS A 254 7.68 22.91 -1.58
N THR A 255 8.37 22.18 -0.72
CA THR A 255 7.81 20.98 -0.09
C THR A 255 7.24 21.33 1.28
N HIS A 256 6.28 20.55 1.72
CA HIS A 256 5.84 20.55 3.11
C HIS A 256 5.99 19.16 3.69
N ARG A 257 6.04 19.10 5.02
CA ARG A 257 6.21 17.87 5.77
C ARG A 257 4.87 17.15 5.89
N SER A 258 4.76 16.05 5.17
CA SER A 258 3.68 15.06 5.25
C SER A 258 4.17 13.83 6.01
N TYR A 259 3.31 12.84 6.18
CA TYR A 259 3.61 11.67 7.00
C TYR A 259 3.07 10.41 6.35
N VAL A 260 3.79 9.31 6.59
CA VAL A 260 3.30 7.96 6.33
C VAL A 260 3.13 7.28 7.68
N TRP A 261 1.91 6.88 7.98
CA TRP A 261 1.61 5.97 9.08
C TRP A 261 1.79 4.54 8.64
N ALA A 262 2.35 3.71 9.50
CA ALA A 262 2.37 2.27 9.35
C ALA A 262 1.47 1.65 10.41
N TYR A 263 0.58 0.75 9.98
CA TYR A 263 -0.25 -0.07 10.84
C TYR A 263 0.12 -1.53 10.57
N ALA A 264 0.75 -2.17 11.55
CA ALA A 264 1.23 -3.54 11.42
C ALA A 264 0.52 -4.45 12.41
N THR A 265 0.26 -5.69 11.99
CA THR A 265 -0.16 -6.74 12.92
C THR A 265 0.95 -7.04 13.92
N SER A 266 0.61 -7.54 15.11
CA SER A 266 1.60 -7.96 16.08
C SER A 266 2.44 -9.12 15.54
N GLN A 267 3.70 -9.17 15.94
CA GLN A 267 4.59 -10.31 15.68
C GLN A 267 4.11 -11.63 16.30
N PHE A 268 3.15 -11.58 17.22
CA PHE A 268 2.50 -12.77 17.81
C PHE A 268 1.24 -13.21 17.05
N SER A 269 0.78 -12.43 16.07
CA SER A 269 -0.34 -12.83 15.22
C SER A 269 0.14 -13.83 14.16
N ASP A 270 -0.68 -14.85 13.88
CA ASP A 270 -0.51 -15.72 12.70
C ASP A 270 -0.57 -14.93 11.38
N LEU A 271 -1.20 -13.75 11.42
CA LEU A 271 -1.31 -12.87 10.27
C LEU A 271 -0.17 -11.87 10.25
N ALA A 272 0.70 -11.96 9.25
CA ALA A 272 1.78 -11.00 9.04
C ALA A 272 1.37 -9.95 7.97
N ALA A 273 1.08 -8.73 8.37
CA ALA A 273 0.73 -7.66 7.43
C ALA A 273 1.11 -6.27 7.95
N VAL A 274 1.35 -5.36 7.00
CA VAL A 274 1.47 -3.93 7.26
C VAL A 274 0.75 -3.13 6.19
N VAL A 275 -0.02 -2.13 6.62
CA VAL A 275 -0.67 -1.15 5.76
C VAL A 275 -0.09 0.22 6.05
N TYR A 276 0.29 0.92 4.99
CA TYR A 276 0.72 2.30 5.06
C TYR A 276 -0.41 3.25 4.67
N ASP A 277 -0.61 4.31 5.46
CA ASP A 277 -1.50 5.41 5.12
C ASP A 277 -0.69 6.71 4.97
N PHE A 278 -0.86 7.40 3.84
CA PHE A 278 -0.17 8.66 3.56
C PHE A 278 -1.11 9.81 3.87
N SER A 279 -0.65 10.75 4.70
CA SER A 279 -1.46 11.90 5.09
C SER A 279 -0.66 13.22 5.11
N PRO A 280 -1.34 14.37 4.88
CA PRO A 280 -0.67 15.64 4.60
C PRO A 280 -0.06 16.34 5.83
N SER A 281 -0.43 15.94 7.04
CA SER A 281 0.07 16.48 8.31
C SER A 281 0.37 15.35 9.28
N ARG A 282 0.82 15.63 10.52
CA ARG A 282 0.97 14.63 11.62
C ARG A 282 -0.28 14.59 12.53
N ALA A 283 -1.40 15.17 12.09
CA ALA A 283 -2.55 15.32 12.97
C ALA A 283 -3.11 13.94 13.37
N GLY A 284 -3.49 13.80 14.65
CA GLY A 284 -4.10 12.57 15.15
C GLY A 284 -5.42 12.17 14.47
N GLU A 285 -6.04 13.11 13.73
CA GLU A 285 -7.22 12.81 12.91
C GLU A 285 -6.95 11.73 11.86
N HIS A 286 -5.73 11.66 11.31
CA HIS A 286 -5.40 10.66 10.28
C HIS A 286 -5.40 9.25 10.86
N ALA A 287 -4.83 9.09 12.06
CA ALA A 287 -4.91 7.82 12.79
C ALA A 287 -6.35 7.44 13.14
N ARG A 288 -7.19 8.40 13.55
CA ARG A 288 -8.61 8.14 13.80
C ARG A 288 -9.39 7.77 12.53
N ASN A 289 -9.10 8.44 11.41
CA ASN A 289 -9.74 8.12 10.13
C ASN A 289 -9.34 6.72 9.64
N PHE A 290 -8.11 6.27 9.92
CA PHE A 290 -7.67 4.93 9.62
C PHE A 290 -8.31 3.89 10.55
N LEU A 291 -8.33 4.12 11.86
CA LEU A 291 -8.82 3.16 12.85
C LEU A 291 -10.37 3.10 12.93
N GLN A 292 -11.06 4.19 12.61
CA GLN A 292 -12.52 4.30 12.63
C GLN A 292 -13.12 3.79 13.96
N ASP A 293 -13.97 2.76 13.89
CA ASP A 293 -14.67 2.16 15.02
C ASP A 293 -13.90 1.01 15.68
N TRP A 294 -12.65 0.78 15.30
CA TRP A 294 -11.80 -0.23 15.93
C TRP A 294 -11.51 0.12 17.40
N ARG A 295 -11.57 -0.88 18.29
CA ARG A 295 -11.43 -0.75 19.76
C ARG A 295 -10.47 -1.79 20.36
N GLY A 296 -9.42 -2.16 19.62
CA GLY A 296 -8.41 -3.09 20.10
C GLY A 296 -7.29 -2.41 20.90
N LYS A 297 -6.13 -3.08 20.97
CA LYS A 297 -4.93 -2.67 21.70
C LYS A 297 -3.91 -2.08 20.74
N LEU A 298 -3.63 -0.77 20.85
CA LEU A 298 -2.72 -0.07 19.97
C LEU A 298 -1.34 0.06 20.60
N VAL A 299 -0.34 -0.57 20.00
CA VAL A 299 1.06 -0.47 20.41
C VAL A 299 1.70 0.72 19.70
N CYS A 300 2.06 1.75 20.45
CA CYS A 300 2.64 2.96 19.89
C CYS A 300 3.64 3.64 20.85
N ASP A 301 4.29 4.70 20.37
CA ASP A 301 5.10 5.59 21.20
C ASP A 301 4.21 6.51 22.07
N ASP A 302 4.77 7.59 22.65
CA ASP A 302 3.99 8.60 23.40
C ASP A 302 3.53 9.76 22.50
N PHE A 303 3.25 9.50 21.23
CA PHE A 303 2.79 10.56 20.36
C PHE A 303 1.36 10.98 20.74
N GLY A 304 1.20 12.25 21.12
CA GLY A 304 -0.08 12.83 21.53
C GLY A 304 -1.21 12.72 20.50
N GLY A 305 -0.90 12.47 19.21
CA GLY A 305 -1.91 12.26 18.17
C GLY A 305 -2.81 11.05 18.40
N TYR A 306 -2.34 10.03 19.14
CA TYR A 306 -3.13 8.83 19.41
C TYR A 306 -4.10 8.98 20.61
N LYS A 307 -3.91 9.99 21.47
CA LYS A 307 -4.67 10.13 22.73
C LYS A 307 -6.18 10.19 22.55
N ALA A 308 -6.64 10.91 21.53
CA ALA A 308 -8.07 10.99 21.20
C ALA A 308 -8.66 9.63 20.78
N SER A 309 -7.86 8.72 20.20
CA SER A 309 -8.31 7.36 19.91
C SER A 309 -8.52 6.55 21.19
N PHE A 310 -7.70 6.79 22.22
CA PHE A 310 -7.81 6.09 23.51
C PHE A 310 -9.06 6.51 24.27
N GLU A 311 -9.40 7.79 24.24
CA GLU A 311 -10.67 8.32 24.79
C GLU A 311 -11.90 7.73 24.10
N LEU A 312 -11.77 7.29 22.86
CA LEU A 312 -12.84 6.64 22.08
C LEU A 312 -12.91 5.12 22.31
N GLY A 313 -12.03 4.54 23.14
CA GLY A 313 -12.07 3.13 23.56
C GLY A 313 -10.98 2.24 22.95
N VAL A 314 -9.98 2.80 22.28
CA VAL A 314 -8.75 2.06 21.95
C VAL A 314 -7.90 1.89 23.21
N THR A 315 -7.39 0.69 23.47
CA THR A 315 -6.50 0.47 24.62
C THR A 315 -5.08 0.87 24.27
N GLU A 316 -4.49 1.82 25.01
CA GLU A 316 -3.10 2.23 24.83
C GLU A 316 -2.14 1.15 25.34
N ILE A 317 -1.20 0.74 24.49
CA ILE A 317 -0.03 -0.07 24.88
C ILE A 317 1.23 0.76 24.68
N GLY A 318 1.94 1.02 25.77
CA GLY A 318 3.13 1.86 25.79
C GLY A 318 4.37 1.11 25.34
N CYS A 319 5.21 1.77 24.52
CA CYS A 319 6.47 1.21 24.07
C CYS A 319 7.60 1.29 25.13
N MET A 320 7.99 0.15 25.72
CA MET A 320 9.09 0.08 26.68
C MET A 320 10.45 0.48 26.09
N ALA A 321 10.66 0.28 24.79
CA ALA A 321 11.91 0.69 24.12
C ALA A 321 12.10 2.22 24.16
N HIS A 322 11.02 2.99 24.07
CA HIS A 322 11.06 4.46 24.21
C HIS A 322 11.34 4.89 25.65
N ALA A 323 10.75 4.20 26.65
CA ALA A 323 11.08 4.44 28.06
C ALA A 323 12.55 4.16 28.36
N ARG A 324 13.06 3.00 27.89
CA ARG A 324 14.47 2.61 27.97
C ARG A 324 15.40 3.66 27.37
N ARG A 325 15.05 4.22 26.20
CA ARG A 325 15.85 5.24 25.49
C ARG A 325 16.10 6.48 26.37
N LYS A 326 15.12 6.92 27.16
CA LYS A 326 15.30 8.07 28.09
C LYS A 326 16.38 7.83 29.14
N PHE A 327 16.45 6.63 29.71
CA PHE A 327 17.50 6.27 30.66
C PHE A 327 18.84 6.04 29.94
N PHE A 328 18.82 5.44 28.75
CA PHE A 328 20.05 5.24 27.97
C PHE A 328 20.73 6.57 27.64
N ASP A 329 19.98 7.54 27.11
CA ASP A 329 20.51 8.86 26.75
C ASP A 329 21.09 9.57 27.99
N LEU A 330 20.41 9.46 29.15
CA LEU A 330 20.89 10.00 30.42
C LEU A 330 22.19 9.33 30.90
N HIS A 331 22.30 8.01 30.74
CA HIS A 331 23.51 7.26 31.10
C HIS A 331 24.68 7.58 30.16
N VAL A 332 24.44 7.68 28.85
CA VAL A 332 25.48 8.04 27.87
C VAL A 332 26.00 9.45 28.13
N ALA A 333 25.12 10.42 28.40
CA ALA A 333 25.51 11.79 28.64
C ALA A 333 26.34 11.96 29.93
N ASN A 334 25.91 11.35 31.03
CA ASN A 334 26.39 11.71 32.37
C ASN A 334 26.86 10.52 33.24
N LYS A 335 26.95 9.30 32.69
CA LYS A 335 27.26 8.07 33.44
C LYS A 335 26.41 7.89 34.70
N SER A 336 25.13 8.29 34.60
CA SER A 336 24.18 8.22 35.71
C SER A 336 24.02 6.78 36.19
N GLN A 337 24.38 6.55 37.46
CA GLN A 337 24.22 5.26 38.15
C GLN A 337 22.74 4.90 38.32
N LEU A 338 21.88 5.91 38.54
CA LEU A 338 20.43 5.72 38.57
C LEU A 338 19.94 5.21 37.21
N ALA A 339 20.38 5.84 36.12
CA ALA A 339 20.00 5.40 34.78
C ALA A 339 20.49 3.97 34.49
N GLU A 340 21.69 3.62 34.95
CA GLU A 340 22.23 2.26 34.83
C GLU A 340 21.36 1.21 35.54
N GLN A 341 20.91 1.50 36.78
CA GLN A 341 20.00 0.62 37.52
C GLN A 341 18.65 0.44 36.84
N ALA A 342 18.08 1.52 36.28
CA ALA A 342 16.85 1.44 35.49
C ALA A 342 17.05 0.57 34.25
N LEU A 343 18.15 0.77 33.52
CA LEU A 343 18.49 -0.01 32.33
C LEU A 343 18.70 -1.50 32.64
N HIS A 344 19.30 -1.84 33.78
CA HIS A 344 19.43 -3.23 34.22
C HIS A 344 18.06 -3.86 34.43
N SER A 345 17.17 -3.21 35.19
CA SER A 345 15.83 -3.73 35.48
C SER A 345 15.02 -3.91 34.20
N ILE A 346 15.04 -2.92 33.30
CA ILE A 346 14.41 -3.03 31.98
C ILE A 346 15.05 -4.16 31.16
N GLY A 347 16.36 -4.34 31.23
CA GLY A 347 17.08 -5.45 30.60
C GLY A 347 16.59 -6.82 31.07
N GLY A 348 16.23 -6.95 32.35
CA GLY A 348 15.58 -8.13 32.92
C GLY A 348 14.21 -8.41 32.32
N LEU A 349 13.38 -7.38 32.11
CA LEU A 349 12.09 -7.53 31.42
C LEU A 349 12.29 -8.06 29.98
N TYR A 350 13.25 -7.49 29.24
CA TYR A 350 13.55 -7.99 27.89
C TYR A 350 14.17 -9.39 27.87
N GLU A 351 14.81 -9.84 28.95
CA GLU A 351 15.27 -11.23 29.06
C GLU A 351 14.08 -12.19 29.18
N VAL A 352 13.06 -11.85 29.96
CA VAL A 352 11.81 -12.62 30.00
C VAL A 352 11.15 -12.67 28.62
N GLU A 353 11.07 -11.55 27.90
CA GLU A 353 10.51 -11.52 26.54
C GLU A 353 11.32 -12.33 25.52
N ARG A 354 12.66 -12.42 25.69
CA ARG A 354 13.50 -13.31 24.88
C ARG A 354 13.16 -14.78 25.11
N GLN A 355 12.91 -15.16 26.36
CA GLN A 355 12.52 -16.53 26.72
C GLN A 355 11.09 -16.86 26.23
N ALA A 356 10.18 -15.88 26.24
CA ALA A 356 8.79 -16.07 25.87
C ALA A 356 8.49 -15.96 24.37
N LYS A 357 9.52 -15.73 23.54
CA LYS A 357 9.38 -15.33 22.13
C LYS A 357 8.50 -16.28 21.32
N ASP A 358 8.75 -17.59 21.44
CA ASP A 358 8.10 -18.63 20.63
C ASP A 358 7.01 -19.40 21.43
N MET A 359 6.60 -18.86 22.58
CA MET A 359 5.55 -19.46 23.43
C MET A 359 4.15 -19.11 22.93
N SER A 360 3.14 -19.87 23.37
CA SER A 360 1.74 -19.50 23.22
C SER A 360 1.41 -18.22 24.01
N ASP A 361 0.32 -17.55 23.69
CA ASP A 361 -0.11 -16.37 24.45
C ASP A 361 -0.33 -16.69 25.94
N GLU A 362 -0.90 -17.85 26.25
CA GLU A 362 -1.14 -18.28 27.63
C GLU A 362 0.16 -18.54 28.39
N ASP A 363 1.11 -19.26 27.78
CA ASP A 363 2.40 -19.56 28.42
C ASP A 363 3.27 -18.30 28.57
N ARG A 364 3.24 -17.41 27.56
CA ARG A 364 3.88 -16.09 27.62
C ARG A 364 3.33 -15.26 28.77
N TRP A 365 2.02 -15.22 28.93
CA TRP A 365 1.38 -14.55 30.06
C TRP A 365 1.81 -15.17 31.40
N ARG A 366 1.78 -16.50 31.55
CA ARG A 366 2.21 -17.18 32.78
C ARG A 366 3.66 -16.85 33.15
N LEU A 367 4.58 -16.92 32.18
CA LEU A 367 6.00 -16.56 32.41
C LEU A 367 6.14 -15.10 32.83
N ARG A 368 5.39 -14.18 32.21
CA ARG A 368 5.38 -12.76 32.59
C ARG A 368 4.90 -12.57 34.03
N GLN A 369 3.84 -13.27 34.45
CA GLN A 369 3.33 -13.19 35.82
C GLN A 369 4.36 -13.69 36.85
N GLU A 370 5.06 -14.80 36.54
CA GLU A 370 6.08 -15.36 37.43
C GLU A 370 7.35 -14.49 37.51
N MET A 371 7.83 -13.99 36.36
CA MET A 371 9.17 -13.41 36.23
C MET A 371 9.16 -11.90 36.01
N ALA A 372 8.34 -11.40 35.07
CA ALA A 372 8.36 -10.00 34.66
C ALA A 372 7.61 -9.08 35.62
N VAL A 373 6.46 -9.50 36.16
CA VAL A 373 5.66 -8.72 37.11
C VAL A 373 6.47 -8.32 38.36
N PRO A 374 7.18 -9.24 39.05
CA PRO A 374 8.01 -8.87 40.19
C PRO A 374 9.11 -7.84 39.85
N ILE A 375 9.72 -7.96 38.67
CA ILE A 375 10.74 -7.01 38.17
C ILE A 375 10.09 -5.63 37.95
N ALA A 376 8.94 -5.59 37.28
CA ALA A 376 8.23 -4.36 36.98
C ALA A 376 7.77 -3.64 38.25
N GLU A 377 7.19 -4.36 39.23
CA GLU A 377 6.78 -3.77 40.51
C GLU A 377 7.96 -3.18 41.29
N LYS A 378 9.08 -3.91 41.36
CA LYS A 378 10.29 -3.44 42.01
C LYS A 378 10.84 -2.19 41.32
N LEU A 379 10.87 -2.18 39.99
CA LEU A 379 11.28 -1.03 39.19
C LEU A 379 10.35 0.17 39.45
N HIS A 380 9.03 -0.03 39.50
CA HIS A 380 8.07 1.05 39.75
C HIS A 380 8.27 1.70 41.12
N LYS A 381 8.33 0.87 42.18
CA LYS A 381 8.54 1.33 43.56
C LYS A 381 9.87 2.09 43.68
N TRP A 382 10.92 1.57 43.05
CA TRP A 382 12.22 2.22 43.01
C TRP A 382 12.16 3.58 42.28
N MET A 383 11.52 3.66 41.11
CA MET A 383 11.40 4.92 40.36
C MET A 383 10.63 5.99 41.14
N LEU A 384 9.55 5.63 41.84
CA LEU A 384 8.82 6.54 42.72
C LEU A 384 9.70 7.08 43.85
N ALA A 385 10.44 6.19 44.52
CA ALA A 385 11.36 6.57 45.58
C ALA A 385 12.47 7.50 45.08
N GLN A 386 13.07 7.20 43.93
CA GLN A 386 14.09 8.05 43.32
C GLN A 386 13.51 9.41 42.91
N ARG A 387 12.29 9.43 42.35
CA ARG A 387 11.66 10.66 41.89
C ARG A 387 11.42 11.67 43.01
N ALA A 388 11.16 11.21 44.23
CA ALA A 388 11.01 12.05 45.41
C ALA A 388 12.33 12.72 45.85
N LEU A 389 13.48 12.17 45.48
CA LEU A 389 14.81 12.67 45.83
C LEU A 389 15.42 13.58 44.75
N VAL A 390 14.89 13.50 43.53
CA VAL A 390 15.44 14.18 42.36
C VAL A 390 14.78 15.56 42.18
N PRO A 391 15.57 16.65 42.02
CA PRO A 391 15.02 17.97 41.78
C PRO A 391 14.17 18.06 40.51
N GLU A 392 13.10 18.85 40.60
CA GLU A 392 12.22 19.17 39.48
C GLU A 392 12.98 19.73 38.27
N GLY A 393 12.49 19.41 37.07
CA GLY A 393 13.06 19.92 35.81
C GLY A 393 14.39 19.31 35.37
N SER A 394 15.06 18.53 36.22
CA SER A 394 16.31 17.84 35.87
C SER A 394 16.12 16.79 34.76
N ALA A 395 17.20 16.45 34.05
CA ALA A 395 17.15 15.39 33.02
C ALA A 395 16.76 14.03 33.63
N THR A 396 17.20 13.75 34.86
CA THR A 396 16.80 12.57 35.64
C THR A 396 15.32 12.58 35.97
N ALA A 397 14.76 13.71 36.45
CA ALA A 397 13.33 13.83 36.71
C ALA A 397 12.53 13.58 35.43
N LYS A 398 12.94 14.16 34.30
CA LYS A 398 12.28 13.95 32.99
C LYS A 398 12.28 12.49 32.55
N ALA A 399 13.37 11.75 32.77
CA ALA A 399 13.46 10.33 32.42
C ALA A 399 12.55 9.46 33.30
N LEU A 400 12.53 9.72 34.61
CA LEU A 400 11.62 9.05 35.56
C LEU A 400 10.15 9.38 35.24
N ASP A 401 9.83 10.66 35.05
CA ASP A 401 8.46 11.13 34.80
C ASP A 401 7.87 10.55 33.53
N TYR A 402 8.70 10.33 32.49
CA TYR A 402 8.23 9.68 31.26
C TYR A 402 7.64 8.29 31.55
N SER A 403 8.36 7.48 32.31
CA SER A 403 7.96 6.10 32.63
C SER A 403 6.82 6.08 33.65
N LEU A 404 6.90 6.92 34.69
CA LEU A 404 5.90 6.98 35.76
C LEU A 404 4.52 7.44 35.25
N LYS A 405 4.47 8.47 34.39
CA LYS A 405 3.20 8.99 33.84
C LYS A 405 2.50 7.99 32.93
N ARG A 406 3.25 7.06 32.34
CA ARG A 406 2.74 6.06 31.39
C ARG A 406 2.80 4.65 31.94
N TRP A 407 3.00 4.49 33.26
CA TRP A 407 3.31 3.19 33.83
C TRP A 407 2.26 2.13 33.49
N VAL A 408 0.97 2.49 33.61
CA VAL A 408 -0.16 1.62 33.24
C VAL A 408 -0.05 1.14 31.79
N ALA A 409 0.13 2.05 30.83
CA ALA A 409 0.28 1.69 29.41
C ALA A 409 1.55 0.84 29.17
N LEU A 410 2.66 1.13 29.86
CA LEU A 410 3.91 0.39 29.77
C LEU A 410 3.85 -1.02 30.39
N THR A 411 2.85 -1.29 31.24
CA THR A 411 2.70 -2.60 31.90
C THR A 411 1.52 -3.42 31.39
N HIS A 412 0.61 -2.88 30.57
CA HIS A 412 -0.51 -3.66 29.99
C HIS A 412 -0.08 -4.95 29.28
N TYR A 413 1.14 -4.99 28.71
CA TYR A 413 1.65 -6.22 28.08
C TYR A 413 1.84 -7.39 29.08
N LEU A 414 1.97 -7.10 30.38
CA LEU A 414 2.09 -8.14 31.41
C LEU A 414 0.79 -8.91 31.60
N ASP A 415 -0.35 -8.27 31.33
CA ASP A 415 -1.69 -8.82 31.57
C ASP A 415 -2.24 -9.60 30.37
N ASP A 416 -1.59 -9.50 29.20
CA ASP A 416 -2.03 -10.15 27.97
C ASP A 416 -0.84 -10.68 27.16
N GLY A 417 -0.78 -12.00 27.00
CA GLY A 417 0.22 -12.68 26.20
C GLY A 417 0.32 -12.17 24.77
N ALA A 418 -0.80 -11.85 24.13
CA ALA A 418 -0.83 -11.40 22.72
C ALA A 418 -0.22 -10.00 22.52
N VAL A 419 0.07 -9.27 23.60
CA VAL A 419 0.59 -7.91 23.55
C VAL A 419 2.12 -7.91 23.66
N PRO A 420 2.83 -7.23 22.76
CA PRO A 420 4.28 -7.07 22.85
C PRO A 420 4.70 -5.95 23.80
N ILE A 421 5.90 -6.07 24.36
CA ILE A 421 6.51 -5.09 25.29
C ILE A 421 6.84 -3.74 24.63
N ASP A 422 7.01 -3.71 23.30
CA ASP A 422 7.45 -2.52 22.58
C ASP A 422 6.92 -2.43 21.14
N ASN A 423 7.20 -1.29 20.49
CA ASN A 423 6.78 -0.96 19.13
C ASN A 423 7.88 -1.16 18.07
N ASN A 424 9.01 -1.77 18.42
CA ASN A 424 10.15 -1.93 17.50
C ASN A 424 9.77 -2.72 16.24
N TRP A 425 8.79 -3.62 16.36
CA TRP A 425 8.24 -4.37 15.23
C TRP A 425 7.73 -3.44 14.11
N CYS A 426 7.00 -2.38 14.45
CA CYS A 426 6.50 -1.40 13.49
C CYS A 426 7.58 -0.44 12.99
N GLU A 427 8.49 0.00 13.88
CA GLU A 427 9.66 0.79 13.49
C GLU A 427 10.46 0.10 12.36
N ASN A 428 10.60 -1.23 12.43
CA ASN A 428 11.23 -2.02 11.38
C ASN A 428 10.44 -2.00 10.07
N GLN A 429 9.11 -1.97 10.12
CA GLN A 429 8.28 -1.84 8.92
C GLN A 429 8.31 -0.43 8.33
N ILE A 430 8.66 0.59 9.11
CA ILE A 430 8.85 1.95 8.60
C ILE A 430 10.22 2.14 7.94
N ARG A 431 11.23 1.35 8.32
CA ARG A 431 12.60 1.50 7.83
C ARG A 431 12.75 1.55 6.30
N PRO A 432 12.01 0.79 5.47
CA PRO A 432 12.04 0.94 4.02
C PRO A 432 11.69 2.36 3.54
N TRP A 433 10.74 3.04 4.18
CA TRP A 433 10.43 4.44 3.89
C TRP A 433 11.60 5.36 4.26
N ALA A 434 12.23 5.13 5.41
CA ALA A 434 13.39 5.92 5.84
C ALA A 434 14.59 5.78 4.89
N LEU A 435 14.82 4.59 4.34
CA LEU A 435 15.82 4.35 3.30
C LEU A 435 15.43 5.04 1.99
N GLY A 436 14.17 4.91 1.59
CA GLY A 436 13.64 5.53 0.37
C GLY A 436 13.81 7.05 0.34
N ARG A 437 13.61 7.74 1.47
CA ARG A 437 13.80 9.20 1.57
C ARG A 437 15.21 9.70 1.21
N LYS A 438 16.22 8.83 1.20
CA LYS A 438 17.57 9.17 0.73
C LYS A 438 17.70 9.10 -0.80
N ASN A 439 16.75 8.44 -1.47
CA ASN A 439 16.79 8.10 -2.90
C ASN A 439 15.73 8.81 -3.74
N TRP A 440 14.68 9.34 -3.12
CA TRP A 440 13.66 10.19 -3.75
C TRP A 440 13.41 11.46 -2.93
N LEU A 441 13.06 12.55 -3.62
CA LEU A 441 13.03 13.90 -3.02
C LEU A 441 11.71 14.23 -2.32
N PHE A 442 10.57 13.83 -2.92
CA PHE A 442 9.23 14.13 -2.40
C PHE A 442 8.16 13.24 -3.08
N ALA A 443 6.99 13.15 -2.45
CA ALA A 443 5.74 12.81 -3.11
C ALA A 443 5.22 14.01 -3.91
N GLY A 444 4.69 13.78 -5.12
CA GLY A 444 4.32 14.87 -6.03
C GLY A 444 2.99 15.54 -5.67
N SER A 445 2.12 14.77 -5.02
CA SER A 445 0.77 15.17 -4.59
C SER A 445 0.28 14.22 -3.50
N LEU A 446 -0.88 14.51 -2.92
CA LEU A 446 -1.53 13.60 -1.97
C LEU A 446 -1.87 12.26 -2.62
N ARG A 447 -2.31 12.28 -3.88
CA ARG A 447 -2.64 11.06 -4.65
C ARG A 447 -1.41 10.22 -4.92
N SER A 448 -0.30 10.86 -5.30
CA SER A 448 0.98 10.20 -5.49
C SER A 448 1.47 9.54 -4.19
N GLY A 449 1.36 10.23 -3.05
CA GLY A 449 1.72 9.68 -1.74
C GLY A 449 0.87 8.47 -1.34
N LYS A 450 -0.46 8.57 -1.49
CA LYS A 450 -1.40 7.47 -1.20
C LYS A 450 -1.16 6.24 -2.05
N ARG A 451 -0.91 6.42 -3.35
CA ARG A 451 -0.57 5.30 -4.26
C ARG A 451 0.76 4.64 -3.88
N ALA A 452 1.77 5.43 -3.51
CA ALA A 452 3.03 4.88 -3.03
C ALA A 452 2.81 4.05 -1.75
N ALA A 453 1.98 4.55 -0.82
CA ALA A 453 1.58 3.82 0.39
C ALA A 453 0.85 2.51 0.09
N ALA A 454 -0.12 2.53 -0.84
CA ALA A 454 -0.84 1.34 -1.28
C ALA A 454 0.09 0.25 -1.85
N ILE A 455 0.96 0.61 -2.80
CA ILE A 455 1.89 -0.34 -3.43
C ILE A 455 2.90 -0.87 -2.40
N MET A 456 3.46 0.01 -1.55
CA MET A 456 4.38 -0.41 -0.50
C MET A 456 3.73 -1.33 0.54
N SER A 457 2.43 -1.17 0.81
CA SER A 457 1.70 -2.05 1.75
C SER A 457 1.71 -3.49 1.26
N LEU A 458 1.44 -3.69 -0.04
CA LEU A 458 1.46 -5.01 -0.67
C LEU A 458 2.87 -5.58 -0.74
N ILE A 459 3.87 -4.78 -1.15
CA ILE A 459 5.27 -5.22 -1.24
C ILE A 459 5.79 -5.65 0.14
N GLN A 460 5.60 -4.82 1.17
CA GLN A 460 6.12 -5.10 2.49
C GLN A 460 5.37 -6.26 3.15
N SER A 461 4.06 -6.34 2.97
CA SER A 461 3.29 -7.49 3.47
C SER A 461 3.69 -8.79 2.77
N ALA A 462 3.98 -8.79 1.46
CA ALA A 462 4.52 -9.97 0.79
C ALA A 462 5.87 -10.41 1.39
N ARG A 463 6.78 -9.46 1.65
CA ARG A 463 8.06 -9.75 2.33
C ARG A 463 7.87 -10.33 3.73
N LEU A 464 6.91 -9.80 4.49
CA LEU A 464 6.60 -10.28 5.84
C LEU A 464 6.12 -11.74 5.84
N ASN A 465 5.45 -12.19 4.78
CA ASN A 465 5.02 -13.58 4.60
C ASN A 465 6.10 -14.45 3.90
N GLY A 466 7.32 -13.94 3.73
CA GLY A 466 8.42 -14.69 3.12
C GLY A 466 8.33 -14.86 1.60
N HIS A 467 7.42 -14.14 0.94
CA HIS A 467 7.27 -14.21 -0.51
C HIS A 467 8.30 -13.34 -1.23
N ASP A 468 8.68 -13.75 -2.45
CA ASP A 468 9.33 -12.86 -3.40
C ASP A 468 8.31 -11.80 -3.87
N PRO A 469 8.52 -10.51 -3.58
CA PRO A 469 7.57 -9.46 -3.97
C PRO A 469 7.38 -9.33 -5.47
N TYR A 470 8.39 -9.67 -6.28
CA TYR A 470 8.25 -9.65 -7.74
C TYR A 470 7.28 -10.74 -8.19
N ALA A 471 7.49 -11.99 -7.75
CA ALA A 471 6.61 -13.11 -8.06
C ALA A 471 5.16 -12.85 -7.61
N TYR A 472 4.99 -12.39 -6.37
CA TYR A 472 3.68 -12.02 -5.82
C TYR A 472 2.98 -10.96 -6.68
N LEU A 473 3.67 -9.83 -6.96
CA LEU A 473 3.05 -8.74 -7.69
C LEU A 473 2.77 -9.11 -9.16
N LYS A 474 3.64 -9.90 -9.79
CA LYS A 474 3.41 -10.42 -11.15
C LYS A 474 2.16 -11.30 -11.20
N ASP A 475 1.99 -12.23 -10.26
CA ASP A 475 0.81 -13.11 -10.21
C ASP A 475 -0.47 -12.33 -9.91
N VAL A 476 -0.45 -11.46 -8.89
CA VAL A 476 -1.58 -10.58 -8.57
C VAL A 476 -2.00 -9.77 -9.79
N LEU A 477 -1.07 -9.12 -10.49
CA LEU A 477 -1.40 -8.35 -11.69
C LEU A 477 -1.90 -9.23 -12.85
N THR A 478 -1.59 -10.53 -12.86
CA THR A 478 -2.10 -11.47 -13.85
C THR A 478 -3.55 -11.85 -13.57
N ARG A 479 -3.89 -12.08 -12.30
CA ARG A 479 -5.21 -12.57 -11.86
C ARG A 479 -6.24 -11.47 -11.65
N LEU A 480 -5.79 -10.30 -11.19
CA LEU A 480 -6.64 -9.20 -10.76
C LEU A 480 -7.68 -8.76 -11.81
N PRO A 481 -7.39 -8.68 -13.13
CA PRO A 481 -8.39 -8.29 -14.14
C PRO A 481 -9.58 -9.24 -14.27
N THR A 482 -9.43 -10.50 -13.84
CA THR A 482 -10.48 -11.53 -13.87
C THR A 482 -10.95 -11.96 -12.49
N GLN A 483 -10.33 -11.45 -11.41
CA GLN A 483 -10.67 -11.85 -10.04
C GLN A 483 -12.06 -11.33 -9.66
N CYS A 484 -12.92 -12.21 -9.16
CA CYS A 484 -14.20 -11.78 -8.61
C CYS A 484 -13.98 -10.93 -7.35
N ALA A 485 -14.74 -9.84 -7.21
CA ALA A 485 -14.60 -8.93 -6.07
C ALA A 485 -14.79 -9.63 -4.71
N SER A 486 -15.65 -10.65 -4.65
CA SER A 486 -15.86 -11.49 -3.45
C SER A 486 -14.66 -12.36 -3.08
N GLU A 487 -13.75 -12.61 -4.03
CA GLU A 487 -12.60 -13.50 -3.88
C GLU A 487 -11.28 -12.71 -3.80
N ILE A 488 -11.33 -11.37 -3.75
CA ILE A 488 -10.12 -10.53 -3.68
C ILE A 488 -9.19 -10.91 -2.52
N SER A 489 -9.74 -11.48 -1.44
CA SER A 489 -8.98 -11.91 -0.28
C SER A 489 -8.00 -13.06 -0.56
N GLU A 490 -8.20 -13.84 -1.61
CA GLU A 490 -7.29 -14.91 -2.03
C GLU A 490 -5.96 -14.37 -2.56
N LEU A 491 -5.97 -13.12 -3.04
CA LEU A 491 -4.78 -12.43 -3.51
C LEU A 491 -4.03 -11.72 -2.38
N LEU A 492 -4.51 -11.76 -1.14
CA LEU A 492 -3.83 -11.09 -0.03
C LEU A 492 -2.51 -11.80 0.30
N PRO A 493 -1.46 -11.07 0.70
CA PRO A 493 -0.14 -11.65 0.94
C PRO A 493 -0.11 -12.87 1.86
N HIS A 494 -0.91 -12.88 2.94
CA HIS A 494 -0.94 -13.99 3.91
C HIS A 494 -1.79 -15.20 3.46
N ARG A 495 -2.50 -15.09 2.33
CA ARG A 495 -3.30 -16.17 1.70
C ARG A 495 -2.78 -16.55 0.33
N TRP A 496 -1.79 -15.84 -0.17
CA TRP A 496 -1.32 -15.99 -1.53
C TRP A 496 -0.57 -17.31 -1.70
N ALA A 497 -0.98 -18.06 -2.72
CA ALA A 497 -0.24 -19.17 -3.26
C ALA A 497 0.12 -18.86 -4.72
N PRO A 498 1.38 -19.07 -5.13
CA PRO A 498 1.77 -18.90 -6.53
C PRO A 498 1.02 -19.91 -7.40
N VAL A 499 0.69 -19.50 -8.62
CA VAL A 499 0.08 -20.35 -9.66
C VAL A 499 1.14 -20.99 -10.54
#